data_AF-A7TCD0-F1
#
_entry.id   AF-A7TCD0-F1
#
_cell.length_a   1.000
_cell.length_b   1.000
_cell.length_c   1.000
_cell.angle_alpha   90.00
_cell.angle_beta   90.00
_cell.angle_gamma   90.00
#
_symmetry.space_group_name_H-M   'P 1'
#
loop_
_entity.id
_entity.type
_entity.pdbx_description
1 polymer ?
#
loop_
_entity_poly.entity_id
_entity_poly.type
_entity_poly.pdbx_seq_one_letter_code
_entity_poly.pdbx_strand_id
1 'polypeptide(L)' 'NKGAVGISFLFGATSFCFINCHLAARASRVLRRNQNFHSILKGLNLGQKNVFDLTNQFHHVFWFGDLNYRIDL' A
#
# COMPACT_ATOMS: atom_id res chain seq x y z
N ASN A 1 9.33 12.68 5.13
CA ASN A 1 7.85 12.73 5.06
C ASN A 1 7.28 11.70 4.07
N LYS A 2 7.75 10.44 4.07
CA LYS A 2 7.28 9.37 3.14
C LYS A 2 6.68 8.24 3.96
N GLY A 3 5.67 7.56 3.42
CA GLY A 3 4.92 6.53 4.13
C GLY A 3 3.56 6.29 3.49
N ALA A 4 2.66 5.69 4.27
CA ALA A 4 1.29 5.45 3.86
C ALA A 4 0.32 5.60 5.03
N VAL A 5 -0.93 5.85 4.68
CA VAL A 5 -2.09 5.75 5.56
C VAL A 5 -3.07 4.78 4.91
N GLY A 6 -3.87 4.09 5.71
CA GLY A 6 -4.90 3.21 5.18
C GLY A 6 -6.11 3.12 6.09
N ILE A 7 -7.23 2.75 5.47
CA ILE A 7 -8.50 2.48 6.13
C ILE A 7 -9.11 1.21 5.54
N SER A 8 -9.77 0.43 6.38
CA SER A 8 -10.54 -0.74 5.94
C SER A 8 -11.90 -0.75 6.62
N PHE A 9 -12.92 -1.26 5.92
CA PHE A 9 -14.27 -1.42 6.45
C PHE A 9 -15.01 -2.56 5.77
N LEU A 10 -16.15 -2.94 6.35
CA LEU A 10 -17.12 -3.86 5.77
C LEU A 10 -18.29 -3.08 5.19
N PHE A 11 -18.70 -3.43 3.98
CA PHE A 11 -19.96 -3.02 3.37
C PHE A 11 -20.79 -4.28 3.13
N GLY A 12 -21.77 -4.53 4.00
CA GLY A 12 -22.40 -5.84 4.09
C GLY A 12 -21.38 -6.93 4.42
N ALA A 13 -21.34 -7.98 3.61
CA ALA A 13 -20.33 -9.05 3.73
C ALA A 13 -19.03 -8.76 2.95
N THR A 14 -18.97 -7.67 2.19
CA THR A 14 -17.84 -7.33 1.33
C THR A 14 -16.84 -6.43 2.08
N SER A 15 -15.57 -6.81 2.06
CA SER A 15 -14.50 -6.10 2.75
C SER A 15 -13.67 -5.25 1.78
N PHE A 16 -13.43 -4.00 2.19
CA PHE A 16 -12.72 -3.00 1.40
C PHE A 16 -11.50 -2.51 2.15
N CYS A 17 -10.40 -2.29 1.43
CA CYS A 17 -9.18 -1.68 1.95
C CYS A 17 -8.67 -0.60 1.00
N PHE A 18 -8.38 0.56 1.54
CA PHE A 18 -7.85 1.72 0.81
C PHE A 18 -6.52 2.13 1.43
N ILE A 19 -5.47 2.15 0.62
CA ILE A 19 -4.10 2.48 1.03
C ILE A 19 -3.63 3.65 0.15
N ASN A 20 -3.44 4.81 0.78
CA ASN A 20 -2.83 5.98 0.14
C ASN A 20 -1.37 6.10 0.58
N CYS A 21 -0.44 6.17 -0.37
CA CYS A 21 0.98 6.26 -0.08
C CYS A 21 1.69 7.39 -0.84
N HIS A 22 2.79 7.84 -0.25
CA HIS A 22 3.72 8.77 -0.87
C HIS A 22 5.12 8.13 -0.77
N LEU A 23 5.61 7.61 -1.90
CA LEU A 23 6.85 6.82 -1.97
C LEU A 23 8.09 7.69 -2.27
N ALA A 24 9.28 7.11 -2.15
CA ALA A 24 10.53 7.81 -2.40
C ALA A 24 10.59 8.50 -3.79
N ALA A 25 10.88 9.80 -3.77
CA ALA A 25 11.02 10.64 -4.97
C ALA A 25 12.37 10.43 -5.69
N ARG A 26 12.51 11.06 -6.86
CA ARG A 26 13.64 11.00 -7.83
C ARG A 26 13.67 9.72 -8.67
N ALA A 27 14.00 9.86 -9.96
CA ALA A 27 13.97 8.76 -10.92
C ALA A 27 14.84 7.56 -10.48
N SER A 28 16.08 7.81 -10.05
CA SER A 28 17.04 6.78 -9.62
C SER A 28 16.66 5.95 -8.40
N ARG A 29 15.58 6.28 -7.67
CA ARG A 29 15.19 5.63 -6.41
C ARG A 29 14.16 4.51 -6.56
N VAL A 30 14.17 3.79 -7.68
CA VAL A 30 13.25 2.66 -7.94
C VAL A 30 13.33 1.62 -6.82
N LEU A 31 14.52 1.14 -6.49
CA LEU A 31 14.71 0.14 -5.43
C LEU A 31 14.14 0.62 -4.08
N ARG A 32 14.30 1.90 -3.77
CA ARG A 32 13.77 2.48 -2.53
C ARG A 32 12.24 2.55 -2.52
N ARG A 33 11.60 2.81 -3.67
CA ARG A 33 10.13 2.75 -3.80
C ARG A 33 9.61 1.33 -3.58
N ASN A 34 10.26 0.33 -4.17
CA ASN A 34 9.92 -1.08 -3.96
C ASN A 34 10.06 -1.48 -2.48
N GLN A 35 11.14 -1.04 -1.82
CA GLN A 35 11.30 -1.22 -0.38
C GLN A 35 10.21 -0.52 0.42
N ASN A 36 9.82 0.71 0.05
CA ASN A 36 8.71 1.41 0.71
C ASN A 36 7.41 0.63 0.61
N PHE A 37 7.07 0.08 -0.57
CA PHE A 37 5.91 -0.78 -0.77
C PHE A 37 5.92 -1.97 0.21
N HIS A 38 7.01 -2.74 0.26
CA HIS A 38 7.11 -3.89 1.17
C HIS A 38 7.06 -3.49 2.65
N SER A 39 7.65 -2.35 3.03
CA SER A 39 7.56 -1.84 4.40
C SER A 39 6.14 -1.43 4.78
N ILE A 40 5.40 -0.81 3.86
CA ILE A 40 3.98 -0.45 4.08
C ILE A 40 3.14 -1.72 4.22
N LEU A 41 3.34 -2.71 3.34
CA LEU A 41 2.62 -3.98 3.36
C LEU A 41 2.78 -4.74 4.68
N LYS A 42 3.97 -4.67 5.29
CA LYS A 42 4.27 -5.29 6.59
C LYS A 42 3.88 -4.43 7.79
N GLY A 43 3.85 -3.11 7.64
CA GLY A 43 3.71 -2.16 8.75
C GLY A 43 2.28 -1.66 9.00
N LEU A 44 1.43 -1.62 7.98
CA LEU A 44 0.03 -1.23 8.15
C LEU A 44 -0.75 -2.34 8.85
N ASN A 45 -1.35 -2.00 9.98
CA ASN A 45 -2.16 -2.92 10.78
C ASN A 45 -3.65 -2.73 10.47
N LEU A 46 -4.12 -3.34 9.38
CA LEU A 46 -5.51 -3.35 8.95
C LEU A 46 -5.97 -4.81 8.78
N GLY A 47 -7.27 -5.05 8.93
CA GLY A 47 -7.88 -6.38 8.74
C GLY A 47 -7.50 -7.42 9.79
N GLN A 48 -7.36 -8.67 9.34
CA GLN A 48 -7.07 -9.84 10.18
C GLN A 48 -5.56 -10.13 10.18
N LYS A 49 -4.95 -10.23 11.36
CA LYS A 49 -3.54 -10.57 11.47
C LYS A 49 -3.33 -12.07 11.18
N ASN A 50 -2.21 -12.38 10.50
CA ASN A 50 -1.50 -13.66 10.53
C ASN A 50 -1.82 -14.74 9.47
N VAL A 51 -2.63 -14.48 8.45
CA VAL A 51 -2.85 -15.49 7.37
C VAL A 51 -2.40 -15.00 6.00
N PHE A 52 -2.72 -13.76 5.64
CA PHE A 52 -2.36 -13.15 4.37
C PHE A 52 -1.89 -11.70 4.58
N ASP A 53 -1.14 -11.15 3.62
CA ASP A 53 -0.80 -9.74 3.63
C ASP A 53 -2.01 -8.86 3.26
N LEU A 54 -1.82 -7.53 3.26
CA LEU A 54 -2.91 -6.59 2.96
C LEU A 54 -3.44 -6.71 1.53
N THR A 55 -2.69 -7.29 0.59
CA THR A 55 -3.15 -7.44 -0.79
C THR A 55 -4.12 -8.60 -0.96
N ASN A 56 -4.15 -9.54 0.00
CA ASN A 56 -4.88 -10.80 -0.16
C ASN A 56 -5.93 -11.07 0.94
N GLN A 57 -6.11 -10.18 1.91
CA GLN A 57 -7.05 -10.39 3.02
C GLN A 57 -8.39 -9.64 2.90
N PHE A 58 -8.59 -8.85 1.84
CA PHE A 58 -9.84 -8.12 1.57
C PHE A 58 -10.43 -8.52 0.22
N HIS A 59 -11.75 -8.39 0.06
CA HIS A 59 -12.40 -8.64 -1.24
C HIS A 59 -11.95 -7.62 -2.29
N HIS A 60 -11.76 -6.36 -1.88
CA HIS A 60 -11.26 -5.30 -2.75
C HIS A 60 -10.16 -4.50 -2.05
N VAL A 61 -9.03 -4.34 -2.74
CA VAL A 61 -7.87 -3.56 -2.28
C VAL A 61 -7.57 -2.47 -3.29
N PHE A 62 -7.55 -1.22 -2.81
CA PHE A 62 -7.19 -0.05 -3.58
C PHE A 62 -5.87 0.51 -3.07
N TRP A 63 -4.83 0.49 -3.89
CA TRP A 63 -3.52 1.04 -3.57
C TRP A 63 -3.22 2.22 -4.49
N PHE A 64 -3.10 3.41 -3.91
CA PHE A 64 -2.98 4.65 -4.68
C PHE A 64 -2.12 5.71 -3.97
N GLY A 65 -1.98 6.88 -4.60
CA GLY A 65 -1.24 8.04 -4.09
C GLY A 65 -0.09 8.47 -5.01
N ASP A 66 0.87 9.24 -4.47
CA ASP A 66 2.07 9.63 -5.19
C ASP A 66 3.12 8.49 -5.12
N LEU A 67 2.97 7.54 -6.05
CA LEU A 67 3.86 6.40 -6.19
C LEU A 67 5.26 6.78 -6.66
N ASN A 68 5.43 7.98 -7.24
CA ASN A 68 6.72 8.53 -7.65
C ASN A 68 7.56 7.71 -8.65
N TYR A 69 7.01 6.69 -9.32
CA TYR A 69 7.68 6.07 -10.49
C TYR A 69 7.75 7.06 -11.65
N ARG A 70 8.80 6.96 -12.44
CA ARG A 70 9.09 7.85 -13.57
C ARG A 70 9.32 7.00 -14.80
N ILE A 71 9.08 7.57 -15.98
CA ILE A 71 9.46 6.97 -17.24
C ILE A 71 10.99 7.02 -17.32
N ASP A 72 11.60 5.88 -17.62
CA ASP A 72 13.03 5.77 -17.93
C ASP A 72 13.15 5.91 -19.46
N LEU A 73 13.74 7.01 -19.92
CA LEU A 73 13.89 7.36 -21.34
C LEU A 73 15.34 7.24 -21.76
#